data_AF-A0A849H179-F1
#
_entry.id   AF-A0A849H179-F1
#
_cell.length_a   1.000
_cell.length_b   1.000
_cell.length_c   1.000
_cell.angle_alpha   90.00
_cell.angle_beta   90.00
_cell.angle_gamma   90.00
#
_symmetry.space_group_name_H-M   'P 1'
#
loop_
_entity.id
_entity.type
_entity.pdbx_description
1 polymer ?
#
loop_
_entity_poly.entity_id
_entity_poly.type
_entity_poly.pdbx_seq_one_letter_code
_entity_poly.pdbx_strand_id
1 'polypeptide(L)'
;MKHLWIAGIMILAGGIMGLGFGTGGEGSLMVGEANSLSPEPPGAEKASPMESEPPLEAQAETSPTASPQEAPGTRRSWSRRRSRYPGPIPTPEDWEPPEGKVRIGLQAGHWRANEAPRELSGLRENGTAWRGTAEWEVNLAIAEETAELLEELGYEVDVLPAVVPPSYRAHLFIAIHADGSNDPNARGYRVATPRRDATGRASQFAELLMQSYGEATSIRRLPTVTRRMRNYYAFNFRRYEHALHPMTIGVIIETGFITSPRDRRVIMSEPEKAAKGIVEAIKAFPITPPPGDSVAVKKDTTGVQKDTTGIVRTPR
;
A
#
# COMPACT_ATOMS: atom_id res chain seq x y z
N MET A 1 11.07 20.14 -44.66
CA MET A 1 11.89 19.06 -44.09
C MET A 1 11.38 18.69 -42.70
N LYS A 2 10.51 17.68 -42.61
CA LYS A 2 10.30 16.82 -41.43
C LYS A 2 9.93 15.46 -42.00
N HIS A 3 10.68 14.42 -41.68
CA HIS A 3 10.53 13.10 -42.31
C HIS A 3 9.43 12.30 -41.64
N LEU A 4 8.53 11.76 -42.47
CA LEU A 4 7.56 10.75 -42.10
C LEU A 4 8.28 9.39 -42.17
N TRP A 5 8.27 8.61 -41.10
CA TRP A 5 8.70 7.21 -41.14
C TRP A 5 7.56 6.31 -40.68
N ILE A 6 7.01 5.58 -41.64
CA ILE A 6 6.03 4.51 -41.43
C ILE A 6 6.84 3.22 -41.28
N ALA A 7 6.67 2.52 -40.17
CA ALA A 7 7.21 1.18 -39.97
C ALA A 7 6.04 0.21 -39.72
N GLY A 8 5.59 -0.47 -40.78
CA GLY A 8 4.68 -1.60 -40.65
C GLY A 8 5.48 -2.86 -40.31
N ILE A 9 4.97 -3.66 -39.37
CA ILE A 9 5.51 -5.00 -39.07
C ILE A 9 4.56 -6.05 -39.67
N MET A 10 5.12 -6.97 -40.47
CA MET A 10 4.36 -8.02 -41.13
C MET A 10 3.88 -9.09 -40.14
N ILE A 11 2.66 -9.56 -40.35
CA ILE A 11 2.18 -10.84 -39.83
C ILE A 11 2.86 -11.95 -40.66
N LEU A 12 3.58 -12.86 -40.00
CA LEU A 12 4.13 -14.05 -40.64
C LEU A 12 3.47 -15.30 -40.03
N ALA A 13 2.45 -15.81 -40.71
CA ALA A 13 1.82 -17.07 -40.39
C ALA A 13 2.67 -18.23 -40.95
N GLY A 14 2.98 -19.22 -40.13
CA GLY A 14 3.72 -20.41 -40.53
C GLY A 14 3.43 -21.58 -39.58
N GLY A 15 2.46 -22.41 -39.94
CA GLY A 15 2.25 -23.71 -39.29
C GLY A 15 2.84 -24.83 -40.15
N ILE A 16 3.31 -25.91 -39.52
CA ILE A 16 3.55 -27.21 -40.15
C ILE A 16 3.32 -28.34 -39.13
N MET A 17 2.93 -29.49 -39.67
CA MET A 17 2.49 -30.76 -39.06
C MET A 17 3.21 -31.26 -37.79
N GLY A 18 2.47 -32.06 -37.01
CA GLY A 18 3.03 -32.93 -35.97
C GLY A 18 3.06 -34.42 -36.34
N LEU A 19 3.67 -35.19 -35.45
CA LEU A 19 3.74 -36.66 -35.25
C LEU A 19 4.14 -36.83 -33.75
N GLY A 20 3.81 -37.85 -32.96
CA GLY A 20 3.01 -39.05 -33.17
C GLY A 20 3.50 -40.21 -32.27
N PHE A 21 2.72 -40.61 -31.26
CA PHE A 21 2.74 -41.88 -30.47
C PHE A 21 3.79 -42.18 -29.37
N GLY A 22 3.35 -42.96 -28.35
CA GLY A 22 4.15 -43.72 -27.36
C GLY A 22 3.92 -43.35 -25.88
N THR A 23 2.79 -43.66 -25.19
CA THR A 23 2.32 -44.93 -24.56
C THR A 23 3.24 -45.62 -23.52
N GLY A 24 2.75 -45.78 -22.26
CA GLY A 24 3.01 -46.99 -21.44
C GLY A 24 3.46 -46.84 -19.96
N GLY A 25 2.74 -47.49 -19.03
CA GLY A 25 3.16 -47.82 -17.63
C GLY A 25 3.00 -46.67 -16.60
N GLU A 26 2.05 -46.65 -15.66
CA GLU A 26 1.63 -47.63 -14.63
C GLU A 26 2.72 -48.08 -13.64
N GLY A 27 2.48 -47.82 -12.35
CA GLY A 27 3.43 -48.06 -11.25
C GLY A 27 2.94 -47.52 -9.90
N SER A 28 1.85 -48.07 -9.37
CA SER A 28 1.42 -47.87 -7.98
C SER A 28 2.25 -48.74 -7.03
N LEU A 29 2.52 -48.29 -5.79
CA LEU A 29 2.45 -49.09 -4.55
C LEU A 29 2.92 -48.29 -3.29
N MET A 30 2.07 -48.34 -2.26
CA MET A 30 2.33 -48.37 -0.80
C MET A 30 3.21 -47.31 -0.09
N VAL A 31 2.51 -46.49 0.71
CA VAL A 31 2.57 -46.43 2.19
C VAL A 31 3.86 -46.94 2.89
N GLY A 32 4.46 -46.06 3.69
CA GLY A 32 5.39 -46.42 4.77
C GLY A 32 5.41 -45.34 5.86
N GLU A 33 4.79 -45.62 7.01
CA GLU A 33 4.98 -44.81 8.22
C GLU A 33 6.39 -45.00 8.78
N ALA A 34 7.04 -43.90 9.16
CA ALA A 34 8.16 -43.93 10.09
C ALA A 34 8.10 -42.70 11.00
N ASN A 35 7.98 -42.97 12.30
CA ASN A 35 7.83 -41.98 13.35
C ASN A 35 9.20 -41.50 13.87
N SER A 36 9.17 -40.44 14.68
CA SER A 36 10.09 -40.15 15.79
C SER A 36 11.32 -39.23 15.59
N LEU A 37 11.42 -38.30 16.56
CA LEU A 37 12.61 -37.72 17.20
C LEU A 37 13.33 -36.51 16.56
N SER A 38 12.82 -35.32 16.94
CA SER A 38 13.65 -34.12 17.16
C SER A 38 14.54 -34.25 18.39
N PRO A 39 15.71 -33.59 18.43
CA PRO A 39 16.36 -33.18 19.66
C PRO A 39 16.31 -31.63 19.85
N GLU A 40 15.80 -31.18 21.00
CA GLU A 40 16.00 -29.81 21.51
C GLU A 40 17.19 -29.78 22.52
N PRO A 41 17.75 -28.59 22.84
CA PRO A 41 19.11 -28.48 23.35
C PRO A 41 19.24 -28.48 24.89
N PRO A 42 20.44 -28.82 25.44
CA PRO A 42 20.84 -28.37 26.77
C PRO A 42 21.22 -26.87 26.70
N GLY A 43 21.17 -26.08 27.77
CA GLY A 43 20.82 -26.36 29.16
C GLY A 43 21.43 -25.24 30.01
N ALA A 44 20.62 -24.41 30.65
CA ALA A 44 21.11 -23.23 31.36
C ALA A 44 21.54 -23.56 32.79
N GLU A 45 22.76 -23.19 33.17
CA GLU A 45 23.23 -23.28 34.56
C GLU A 45 22.67 -22.14 35.43
N LYS A 46 22.29 -22.48 36.66
CA LYS A 46 21.84 -21.54 37.69
C LYS A 46 22.95 -21.25 38.70
N ALA A 47 22.93 -20.04 39.24
CA ALA A 47 23.81 -19.56 40.31
C ALA A 47 23.42 -20.08 41.71
N SER A 48 24.33 -19.98 42.68
CA SER A 48 24.12 -19.84 44.15
C SER A 48 25.48 -19.85 44.91
N PRO A 49 25.57 -19.51 46.22
CA PRO A 49 25.01 -18.34 46.93
C PRO A 49 25.94 -17.80 48.07
N MET A 50 25.38 -17.01 49.02
CA MET A 50 25.86 -16.72 50.41
C MET A 50 27.10 -15.80 50.56
N GLU A 51 27.27 -14.90 51.56
CA GLU A 51 26.61 -14.54 52.86
C GLU A 51 26.88 -13.02 53.14
N SER A 52 26.39 -12.27 54.15
CA SER A 52 25.41 -12.40 55.28
C SER A 52 25.03 -10.97 55.82
N GLU A 53 24.33 -10.85 56.96
CA GLU A 53 24.00 -9.60 57.71
C GLU A 53 24.27 -9.78 59.24
N PRO A 54 23.74 -9.00 60.24
CA PRO A 54 23.23 -7.60 60.35
C PRO A 54 23.83 -6.86 61.61
N PRO A 55 23.07 -6.20 62.55
CA PRO A 55 22.36 -4.91 62.53
C PRO A 55 22.85 -3.87 63.60
N LEU A 56 22.27 -2.65 63.63
CA LEU A 56 21.94 -1.96 64.90
C LEU A 56 20.84 -0.89 64.75
N GLU A 57 20.14 -0.59 65.85
CA GLU A 57 18.80 0.01 65.91
C GLU A 57 18.72 1.55 65.96
N ALA A 58 17.49 2.05 65.83
CA ALA A 58 17.11 3.46 65.78
C ALA A 58 16.83 4.08 67.17
N GLN A 59 16.92 5.42 67.24
CA GLN A 59 16.00 6.26 68.02
C GLN A 59 15.70 7.57 67.26
N ALA A 60 14.57 8.19 67.54
CA ALA A 60 14.08 9.40 66.88
C ALA A 60 13.87 10.53 67.91
N GLU A 61 13.86 11.81 67.50
CA GLU A 61 12.81 12.77 67.87
C GLU A 61 12.96 14.18 67.22
N THR A 62 11.83 14.67 66.69
CA THR A 62 11.37 16.08 66.56
C THR A 62 12.06 17.14 65.68
N SER A 63 11.22 17.71 64.80
CA SER A 63 11.26 18.91 63.93
C SER A 63 11.48 20.26 64.68
N PRO A 64 11.66 21.46 64.04
CA PRO A 64 11.19 21.80 62.67
C PRO A 64 11.98 22.84 61.81
N THR A 65 11.47 23.03 60.58
CA THR A 65 11.53 24.24 59.74
C THR A 65 12.89 24.69 59.16
N ALA A 66 13.12 24.34 57.90
CA ALA A 66 13.40 25.31 56.82
C ALA A 66 13.21 24.62 55.46
N SER A 67 12.40 25.19 54.56
CA SER A 67 12.24 24.66 53.19
C SER A 67 13.42 25.04 52.31
N PRO A 68 14.23 24.10 51.78
CA PRO A 68 15.12 24.40 50.67
C PRO A 68 14.26 24.45 49.41
N GLN A 69 14.18 25.64 48.84
CA GLN A 69 13.49 25.95 47.59
C GLN A 69 13.86 24.92 46.50
N GLU A 70 12.88 24.14 46.01
CA GLU A 70 13.13 23.18 44.93
C GLU A 70 13.71 23.92 43.73
N ALA A 71 14.99 23.67 43.44
CA ALA A 71 15.53 23.94 42.12
C ALA A 71 14.62 23.22 41.10
N PRO A 72 14.21 23.87 39.99
CA PRO A 72 13.28 23.26 39.05
C PRO A 72 13.95 22.05 38.39
N GLY A 73 13.73 20.89 39.00
CA GLY A 73 14.30 19.63 38.59
C GLY A 73 13.96 19.41 37.13
N THR A 74 14.97 19.12 36.33
CA THR A 74 14.85 18.81 34.90
C THR A 74 14.11 17.49 34.71
N ARG A 75 12.80 17.51 34.98
CA ARG A 75 11.84 16.46 34.61
C ARG A 75 11.93 16.34 33.11
N ARG A 76 12.75 15.37 32.68
CA ARG A 76 13.09 15.04 31.30
C ARG A 76 11.90 15.31 30.40
N SER A 77 11.98 16.40 29.64
CA SER A 77 11.07 16.67 28.53
C SER A 77 11.35 15.61 27.48
N TRP A 78 10.79 14.42 27.70
CA TRP A 78 10.54 13.46 26.65
C TRP A 78 9.72 14.22 25.63
N SER A 79 10.39 14.62 24.54
CA SER A 79 9.79 15.47 23.53
C SER A 79 8.48 14.80 23.11
N ARG A 80 7.36 15.46 23.45
CA ARG A 80 6.08 15.18 22.80
C ARG A 80 6.40 15.34 21.32
N ARG A 81 6.54 14.22 20.60
CA ARG A 81 6.77 14.24 19.15
C ARG A 81 5.56 14.96 18.59
N ARG A 82 5.72 16.26 18.31
CA ARG A 82 4.64 17.11 17.82
C ARG A 82 4.14 16.42 16.56
N SER A 83 2.82 16.26 16.47
CA SER A 83 2.20 15.78 15.24
C SER A 83 2.70 16.66 14.11
N ARG A 84 3.28 16.08 13.05
CA ARG A 84 3.71 16.87 11.89
C ARG A 84 2.52 17.48 11.16
N TYR A 85 1.39 16.77 11.17
CA TYR A 85 0.11 17.33 10.78
C TYR A 85 -0.38 18.35 11.83
N PRO A 86 -0.67 19.61 11.44
CA PRO A 86 -0.89 20.73 12.36
C PRO A 86 -2.32 20.82 12.91
N GLY A 87 -3.30 20.21 12.24
CA GLY A 87 -4.72 20.30 12.58
C GLY A 87 -5.27 19.15 13.44
N PRO A 88 -6.56 19.19 13.82
CA PRO A 88 -7.28 18.02 14.30
C PRO A 88 -7.25 16.92 13.23
N ILE A 89 -7.27 15.65 13.64
CA ILE A 89 -7.36 14.54 12.69
C ILE A 89 -8.77 14.55 12.11
N PRO A 90 -8.96 14.63 10.79
CA PRO A 90 -10.30 14.63 10.19
C PRO A 90 -11.03 13.30 10.39
N THR A 91 -12.36 13.34 10.31
CA THR A 91 -13.23 12.16 10.32
C THR A 91 -13.70 11.80 8.89
N PRO A 92 -14.33 10.63 8.67
CA PRO A 92 -14.86 10.25 7.36
C PRO A 92 -15.91 11.21 6.78
N GLU A 93 -16.60 11.95 7.66
CA GLU A 93 -17.59 12.99 7.34
C GLU A 93 -16.92 14.28 6.81
N ASP A 94 -15.72 14.60 7.28
CA ASP A 94 -14.91 15.74 6.81
C ASP A 94 -14.30 15.49 5.40
N TRP A 95 -14.43 14.28 4.85
CA TRP A 95 -13.70 13.89 3.64
C TRP A 95 -14.14 14.64 2.39
N GLU A 96 -13.17 15.23 1.69
CA GLU A 96 -13.33 15.90 0.41
C GLU A 96 -12.32 15.35 -0.62
N PRO A 97 -12.70 15.14 -1.88
CA PRO A 97 -11.73 14.88 -2.96
C PRO A 97 -10.89 16.14 -3.25
N PRO A 98 -9.70 16.01 -3.85
CA PRO A 98 -9.06 17.17 -4.47
C PRO A 98 -9.87 17.66 -5.68
N GLU A 99 -9.80 18.95 -5.99
CA GLU A 99 -10.46 19.54 -7.15
C GLU A 99 -9.88 19.02 -8.48
N GLY A 100 -10.70 19.03 -9.53
CA GLY A 100 -10.28 18.72 -10.90
C GLY A 100 -10.61 17.29 -11.34
N LYS A 101 -9.69 16.66 -12.09
CA LYS A 101 -9.82 15.28 -12.56
C LYS A 101 -9.66 14.28 -11.41
N VAL A 102 -10.15 13.06 -11.61
CA VAL A 102 -9.86 11.95 -10.70
C VAL A 102 -8.36 11.63 -10.76
N ARG A 103 -7.66 12.03 -9.70
CA ARG A 103 -6.21 11.84 -9.51
C ARG A 103 -5.89 10.56 -8.76
N ILE A 104 -5.04 9.72 -9.35
CA ILE A 104 -4.55 8.45 -8.80
C ILE A 104 -3.04 8.53 -8.57
N GLY A 105 -2.57 8.30 -7.35
CA GLY A 105 -1.15 8.16 -7.04
C GLY A 105 -0.71 6.69 -7.04
N LEU A 106 0.19 6.31 -7.93
CA LEU A 106 0.74 4.96 -8.03
C LEU A 106 2.20 4.97 -7.55
N GLN A 107 2.47 4.45 -6.36
CA GLN A 107 3.85 4.38 -5.86
C GLN A 107 4.49 3.06 -6.25
N ALA A 108 5.59 3.13 -7.01
CA ALA A 108 6.51 2.03 -7.20
C ALA A 108 7.37 1.85 -5.93
N GLY A 109 7.09 0.81 -5.15
CA GLY A 109 7.83 0.46 -3.95
C GLY A 109 9.33 0.30 -4.24
N HIS A 110 10.18 0.79 -3.34
CA HIS A 110 11.66 0.75 -3.44
C HIS A 110 12.30 1.55 -4.60
N TRP A 111 11.54 2.05 -5.57
CA TRP A 111 12.09 2.86 -6.67
C TRP A 111 12.69 4.17 -6.15
N ARG A 112 13.95 4.44 -6.51
CA ARG A 112 14.76 5.60 -6.06
C ARG A 112 14.85 5.74 -4.52
N ALA A 113 14.70 4.65 -3.77
CA ALA A 113 14.67 4.70 -2.30
C ALA A 113 15.99 5.17 -1.67
N ASN A 114 17.11 5.02 -2.37
CA ASN A 114 18.42 5.59 -2.01
C ASN A 114 18.40 7.11 -1.80
N GLU A 115 17.47 7.83 -2.45
CA GLU A 115 17.29 9.27 -2.32
C GLU A 115 16.53 9.68 -1.05
N ALA A 116 16.02 8.71 -0.26
CA ALA A 116 15.08 9.00 0.81
C ALA A 116 15.61 10.00 1.86
N PRO A 117 14.79 10.96 2.32
CA PRO A 117 15.20 11.98 3.28
C PRO A 117 15.55 11.36 4.64
N ARG A 118 16.24 12.11 5.50
CA ARG A 118 16.73 11.61 6.80
C ARG A 118 15.62 10.99 7.69
N GLU A 119 14.39 11.48 7.60
CA GLU A 119 13.27 10.90 8.37
C GLU A 119 12.81 9.52 7.88
N LEU A 120 13.17 9.15 6.64
CA LEU A 120 12.89 7.89 5.97
C LEU A 120 14.17 7.13 5.60
N SER A 121 15.30 7.39 6.28
CA SER A 121 16.60 6.78 5.94
C SER A 121 16.60 5.24 5.94
N GLY A 122 15.71 4.62 6.72
CA GLY A 122 15.48 3.16 6.73
C GLY A 122 14.81 2.60 5.47
N LEU A 123 14.50 3.43 4.47
CA LEU A 123 14.09 3.00 3.13
C LEU A 123 15.28 2.84 2.15
N ARG A 124 16.45 3.42 2.44
CA ARG A 124 17.53 3.53 1.44
C ARG A 124 18.16 2.21 0.99
N GLU A 125 18.12 1.21 1.88
CA GLU A 125 18.85 -0.06 1.75
C GLU A 125 17.92 -1.25 2.00
N ASN A 126 16.63 -1.11 1.63
CA ASN A 126 15.62 -2.16 1.78
C ASN A 126 15.01 -2.57 0.43
N GLY A 127 14.27 -3.68 0.46
CA GLY A 127 13.69 -4.32 -0.71
C GLY A 127 14.24 -5.72 -0.92
N THR A 128 13.64 -6.47 -1.83
CA THR A 128 14.11 -7.81 -2.21
C THR A 128 14.64 -7.83 -3.65
N ALA A 129 15.17 -8.98 -4.09
CA ALA A 129 15.70 -9.18 -5.44
C ALA A 129 15.65 -10.66 -5.82
N TRP A 130 15.58 -10.94 -7.12
CA TRP A 130 15.70 -12.29 -7.67
C TRP A 130 16.57 -12.29 -8.93
N ARG A 131 17.66 -13.07 -8.91
CA ARG A 131 18.62 -13.24 -10.03
C ARG A 131 19.11 -11.93 -10.68
N GLY A 132 19.26 -10.88 -9.88
CA GLY A 132 19.73 -9.56 -10.34
C GLY A 132 18.61 -8.57 -10.62
N THR A 133 17.37 -9.02 -10.85
CA THR A 133 16.21 -8.13 -10.89
C THR A 133 15.86 -7.67 -9.47
N ALA A 134 15.79 -6.36 -9.26
CA ALA A 134 15.39 -5.77 -7.98
C ALA A 134 13.87 -5.63 -7.89
N GLU A 135 13.34 -5.65 -6.66
CA GLU A 135 11.89 -5.47 -6.41
C GLU A 135 11.33 -4.21 -7.07
N TRP A 136 12.09 -3.11 -7.03
CA TRP A 136 11.65 -1.83 -7.57
C TRP A 136 11.44 -1.84 -9.08
N GLU A 137 12.16 -2.67 -9.84
CA GLU A 137 12.00 -2.79 -11.30
C GLU A 137 10.65 -3.42 -11.62
N VAL A 138 10.26 -4.44 -10.83
CA VAL A 138 8.96 -5.11 -10.92
C VAL A 138 7.82 -4.16 -10.51
N ASN A 139 8.01 -3.45 -9.39
CA ASN A 139 7.03 -2.49 -8.90
C ASN A 139 6.82 -1.32 -9.87
N LEU A 140 7.89 -0.85 -10.50
CA LEU A 140 7.85 0.25 -11.47
C LEU A 140 7.14 -0.19 -12.76
N ALA A 141 7.50 -1.34 -13.34
CA ALA A 141 6.84 -1.85 -14.55
C ALA A 141 5.31 -2.01 -14.37
N ILE A 142 4.86 -2.52 -13.22
CA ILE A 142 3.42 -2.62 -12.91
C ILE A 142 2.80 -1.24 -12.72
N ALA A 143 3.50 -0.28 -12.11
CA ALA A 143 3.01 1.08 -11.90
C ALA A 143 2.88 1.88 -13.20
N GLU A 144 3.87 1.78 -14.10
CA GLU A 144 3.89 2.43 -15.42
C GLU A 144 2.79 1.87 -16.32
N GLU A 145 2.68 0.54 -16.46
CA GLU A 145 1.59 -0.12 -17.21
C GLU A 145 0.20 0.22 -16.64
N THR A 146 0.06 0.30 -15.31
CA THR A 146 -1.19 0.76 -14.68
C THR A 146 -1.49 2.23 -15.00
N ALA A 147 -0.46 3.08 -15.08
CA ALA A 147 -0.62 4.49 -15.41
C ALA A 147 -1.09 4.68 -16.85
N GLU A 148 -0.44 4.03 -17.83
CA GLU A 148 -0.82 4.12 -19.24
C GLU A 148 -2.29 3.76 -19.46
N LEU A 149 -2.75 2.63 -18.92
CA LEU A 149 -4.14 2.19 -19.00
C LEU A 149 -5.14 3.14 -18.31
N LEU A 150 -4.74 3.86 -17.26
CA LEU A 150 -5.59 4.86 -16.59
C LEU A 150 -5.59 6.20 -17.33
N GLU A 151 -4.47 6.62 -17.91
CA GLU A 151 -4.37 7.84 -18.70
C GLU A 151 -5.19 7.73 -20.00
N GLU A 152 -5.21 6.56 -20.65
CA GLU A 152 -6.13 6.25 -21.77
C GLU A 152 -7.61 6.40 -21.38
N LEU A 153 -7.96 6.05 -20.14
CA LEU A 153 -9.31 6.23 -19.57
C LEU A 153 -9.57 7.67 -19.08
N GLY A 154 -8.59 8.58 -19.21
CA GLY A 154 -8.71 10.00 -18.93
C GLY A 154 -8.44 10.44 -17.49
N TYR A 155 -8.01 9.51 -16.61
CA TYR A 155 -7.57 9.82 -15.24
C TYR A 155 -6.34 10.74 -15.26
N GLU A 156 -6.08 11.40 -14.12
CA GLU A 156 -4.79 12.04 -13.86
C GLU A 156 -3.95 11.07 -13.00
N VAL A 157 -2.74 10.72 -13.42
CA VAL A 157 -1.92 9.72 -12.73
C VAL A 157 -0.57 10.31 -12.33
N ASP A 158 -0.18 10.10 -11.07
CA ASP A 158 1.17 10.39 -10.60
C ASP A 158 1.89 9.05 -10.34
N VAL A 159 2.89 8.69 -11.16
CA VAL A 159 3.81 7.57 -10.84
C VAL A 159 4.89 8.07 -9.88
N LEU A 160 4.89 7.56 -8.67
CA LEU A 160 5.69 8.06 -7.55
C LEU A 160 6.84 7.10 -7.18
N PRO A 161 8.02 7.62 -6.80
CA PRO A 161 9.09 6.82 -6.20
C PRO A 161 8.71 6.36 -4.79
N ALA A 162 9.59 5.57 -4.17
CA ALA A 162 9.45 5.05 -2.81
C ALA A 162 9.26 6.12 -1.72
N VAL A 163 9.44 7.40 -2.04
CA VAL A 163 9.18 8.56 -1.18
C VAL A 163 8.06 9.40 -1.81
N VAL A 164 6.90 9.44 -1.18
CA VAL A 164 5.81 10.32 -1.62
C VAL A 164 6.13 11.80 -1.34
N PRO A 165 5.61 12.75 -2.15
CA PRO A 165 5.69 14.18 -1.85
C PRO A 165 5.12 14.53 -0.46
N PRO A 166 5.59 15.61 0.19
CA PRO A 166 5.04 16.05 1.46
C PRO A 166 3.53 16.33 1.41
N SER A 167 2.78 15.75 2.35
CA SER A 167 1.30 15.82 2.40
C SER A 167 0.60 15.48 1.07
N TYR A 168 1.08 14.46 0.34
CA TYR A 168 0.59 14.12 -1.00
C TYR A 168 -0.93 13.88 -1.04
N ARG A 169 -1.63 14.66 -1.88
CA ARG A 169 -3.10 14.67 -2.03
C ARG A 169 -3.51 14.07 -3.37
N ALA A 170 -4.34 13.03 -3.32
CA ALA A 170 -4.99 12.41 -4.47
C ALA A 170 -6.40 11.95 -4.08
N HIS A 171 -7.19 11.47 -5.05
CA HIS A 171 -8.44 10.76 -4.73
C HIS A 171 -8.10 9.41 -4.07
N LEU A 172 -7.15 8.71 -4.68
CA LEU A 172 -6.70 7.39 -4.30
C LEU A 172 -5.17 7.28 -4.44
N PHE A 173 -4.55 6.53 -3.54
CA PHE A 173 -3.13 6.20 -3.54
C PHE A 173 -2.95 4.69 -3.35
N ILE A 174 -2.12 4.09 -4.19
CA ILE A 174 -1.78 2.67 -4.17
C ILE A 174 -0.26 2.53 -4.10
N ALA A 175 0.25 2.01 -2.99
CA ALA A 175 1.64 1.55 -2.92
C ALA A 175 1.74 0.13 -3.48
N ILE A 176 2.55 -0.05 -4.52
CA ILE A 176 2.76 -1.30 -5.25
C ILE A 176 4.10 -1.89 -4.81
N HIS A 177 4.08 -3.10 -4.25
CA HIS A 177 5.24 -3.84 -3.77
C HIS A 177 5.20 -5.30 -4.26
N ALA A 178 6.35 -5.96 -4.33
CA ALA A 178 6.47 -7.39 -4.58
C ALA A 178 7.17 -8.03 -3.38
N ASP A 179 6.53 -9.01 -2.74
CA ASP A 179 7.04 -9.60 -1.50
C ASP A 179 8.25 -10.50 -1.77
N GLY A 180 9.06 -10.74 -0.74
CA GLY A 180 10.26 -11.56 -0.79
C GLY A 180 10.36 -12.47 0.42
N SER A 181 10.57 -13.76 0.18
CA SER A 181 10.68 -14.75 1.26
C SER A 181 11.73 -15.82 0.97
N ASN A 182 12.38 -16.27 2.03
CA ASN A 182 13.30 -17.41 2.04
C ASN A 182 12.56 -18.76 2.13
N ASP A 183 11.27 -18.78 2.44
CA ASP A 183 10.43 -19.99 2.31
C ASP A 183 10.14 -20.23 0.82
N PRO A 184 10.60 -21.35 0.22
CA PRO A 184 10.38 -21.65 -1.19
C PRO A 184 8.90 -21.91 -1.55
N ASN A 185 8.03 -22.09 -0.55
CA ASN A 185 6.58 -22.26 -0.74
C ASN A 185 5.79 -20.96 -0.69
N ALA A 186 6.41 -19.87 -0.23
CA ALA A 186 5.77 -18.56 -0.11
C ALA A 186 5.34 -18.07 -1.50
N ARG A 187 4.05 -17.77 -1.63
CA ARG A 187 3.41 -17.30 -2.86
C ARG A 187 2.06 -16.68 -2.57
N GLY A 188 1.59 -15.79 -3.43
CA GLY A 188 0.30 -15.13 -3.33
C GLY A 188 0.41 -13.63 -3.11
N TYR A 189 -0.69 -12.93 -3.36
CA TYR A 189 -0.79 -11.47 -3.20
C TYR A 189 -1.64 -11.10 -1.97
N ARG A 190 -1.55 -9.85 -1.53
CA ARG A 190 -2.42 -9.30 -0.46
C ARG A 190 -2.49 -7.78 -0.53
N VAL A 191 -3.62 -7.24 -0.07
CA VAL A 191 -3.88 -5.79 0.03
C VAL A 191 -4.12 -5.44 1.49
N ALA A 192 -3.59 -4.32 1.95
CA ALA A 192 -3.87 -3.79 3.28
C ALA A 192 -4.26 -2.30 3.25
N THR A 193 -5.08 -1.94 4.23
CA THR A 193 -5.45 -0.57 4.54
C THR A 193 -4.62 -0.01 5.70
N PRO A 194 -4.55 1.32 5.85
CA PRO A 194 -4.06 1.98 7.06
C PRO A 194 -4.61 1.36 8.34
N ARG A 195 -3.79 1.33 9.40
CA ARG A 195 -4.28 1.01 10.76
C ARG A 195 -5.32 2.02 11.24
N ARG A 196 -5.25 3.26 10.74
CA ARG A 196 -6.22 4.34 10.96
C ARG A 196 -6.47 4.99 9.61
N ASP A 197 -7.63 4.72 9.04
CA ASP A 197 -8.09 5.39 7.84
C ASP A 197 -9.00 6.55 8.28
N ALA A 198 -8.58 7.79 8.00
CA ALA A 198 -9.39 8.98 8.27
C ALA A 198 -10.48 9.19 7.21
N THR A 199 -10.33 8.59 6.02
CA THR A 199 -11.30 8.70 4.92
C THR A 199 -12.52 7.78 5.12
N GLY A 200 -12.40 6.72 5.94
CA GLY A 200 -13.42 5.69 6.09
C GLY A 200 -13.71 4.87 4.82
N ARG A 201 -12.93 5.05 3.75
CA ARG A 201 -13.20 4.54 2.40
C ARG A 201 -12.19 3.50 1.92
N ALA A 202 -11.02 3.37 2.58
CA ALA A 202 -9.94 2.51 2.13
C ALA A 202 -10.30 1.01 2.17
N SER A 203 -11.17 0.57 3.10
CA SER A 203 -11.60 -0.83 3.18
C SER A 203 -12.43 -1.25 1.96
N GLN A 204 -13.34 -0.40 1.49
CA GLN A 204 -14.14 -0.66 0.29
C GLN A 204 -13.24 -0.80 -0.94
N PHE A 205 -12.28 0.11 -1.12
CA PHE A 205 -11.32 -0.01 -2.23
C PHE A 205 -10.43 -1.26 -2.10
N ALA A 206 -9.96 -1.58 -0.89
CA ALA A 206 -9.14 -2.77 -0.69
C ALA A 206 -9.88 -4.08 -1.02
N GLU A 207 -11.19 -4.15 -0.78
CA GLU A 207 -12.01 -5.30 -1.16
C GLU A 207 -12.13 -5.44 -2.68
N LEU A 208 -12.42 -4.35 -3.40
CA LEU A 208 -12.42 -4.31 -4.86
C LEU A 208 -11.06 -4.70 -5.44
N LEU A 209 -9.97 -4.13 -4.91
CA LEU A 209 -8.61 -4.44 -5.33
C LEU A 209 -8.23 -5.89 -5.06
N MET A 210 -8.67 -6.48 -3.94
CA MET A 210 -8.47 -7.91 -3.69
C MET A 210 -9.25 -8.76 -4.70
N GLN A 211 -10.49 -8.40 -5.03
CA GLN A 211 -11.26 -9.18 -6.02
C GLN A 211 -10.63 -9.08 -7.41
N SER A 212 -10.57 -7.87 -7.99
CA SER A 212 -10.17 -7.64 -9.38
C SER A 212 -8.74 -8.08 -9.67
N TYR A 213 -7.81 -7.89 -8.72
CA TYR A 213 -6.44 -8.36 -8.88
C TYR A 213 -6.34 -9.89 -8.87
N GLY A 214 -7.10 -10.58 -8.01
CA GLY A 214 -7.14 -12.04 -7.98
C GLY A 214 -7.73 -12.64 -9.26
N GLU A 215 -8.79 -12.03 -9.78
CA GLU A 215 -9.44 -12.44 -11.03
C GLU A 215 -8.53 -12.25 -12.25
N ALA A 216 -7.90 -11.08 -12.39
CA ALA A 216 -7.03 -10.76 -13.52
C ALA A 216 -5.72 -11.59 -13.55
N THR A 217 -5.13 -11.87 -12.38
CA THR A 217 -3.81 -12.52 -12.29
C THR A 217 -3.87 -14.02 -12.06
N SER A 218 -4.98 -14.56 -11.54
CA SER A 218 -5.07 -15.92 -10.96
C SER A 218 -4.03 -16.23 -9.87
N ILE A 219 -3.33 -15.21 -9.33
CA ILE A 219 -2.47 -15.38 -8.16
C ILE A 219 -3.37 -15.63 -6.95
N ARG A 220 -2.97 -16.53 -6.06
CA ARG A 220 -3.73 -16.83 -4.82
C ARG A 220 -3.72 -15.63 -3.86
N ARG A 221 -4.89 -15.21 -3.38
CA ARG A 221 -5.01 -14.28 -2.25
C ARG A 221 -4.48 -14.88 -0.95
N LEU A 222 -3.65 -14.15 -0.21
CA LEU A 222 -3.27 -14.51 1.15
C LEU A 222 -4.32 -14.01 2.17
N PRO A 223 -4.67 -14.81 3.19
CA PRO A 223 -5.71 -14.45 4.17
C PRO A 223 -5.24 -13.43 5.21
N THR A 224 -3.94 -13.14 5.31
CA THR A 224 -3.35 -12.32 6.37
C THR A 224 -2.53 -11.16 5.83
N VAL A 225 -2.76 -9.97 6.39
CA VAL A 225 -1.98 -8.75 6.15
C VAL A 225 -0.98 -8.50 7.27
N THR A 226 0.18 -7.96 6.95
CA THR A 226 1.23 -7.76 7.96
C THR A 226 1.01 -6.47 8.77
N ARG A 227 1.55 -6.43 10.00
CA ARG A 227 1.60 -5.19 10.80
C ARG A 227 2.42 -4.10 10.10
N ARG A 228 3.37 -4.46 9.23
CA ARG A 228 4.19 -3.50 8.47
C ARG A 228 3.33 -2.78 7.43
N MET A 229 2.59 -3.52 6.59
CA MET A 229 1.66 -2.94 5.61
C MET A 229 0.67 -1.96 6.27
N ARG A 230 0.01 -2.38 7.37
CA ARG A 230 -0.96 -1.52 8.08
C ARG A 230 -0.35 -0.26 8.73
N ASN A 231 0.96 -0.23 8.96
CA ASN A 231 1.67 0.92 9.52
C ASN A 231 2.72 1.44 8.52
N TYR A 232 2.45 1.30 7.21
CA TYR A 232 3.29 1.82 6.14
C TYR A 232 3.54 3.32 6.34
N TYR A 233 4.73 3.80 5.97
CA TYR A 233 5.16 5.14 6.37
C TYR A 233 4.23 6.23 5.79
N ALA A 234 3.81 6.07 4.53
CA ALA A 234 2.97 7.06 3.83
C ALA A 234 1.60 7.25 4.52
N PHE A 235 1.08 6.22 5.19
CA PHE A 235 -0.17 6.31 5.96
C PHE A 235 -0.03 7.09 7.29
N ASN A 236 1.19 7.49 7.67
CA ASN A 236 1.48 8.06 8.99
C ASN A 236 1.87 9.54 8.91
N PHE A 237 0.96 10.34 8.35
CA PHE A 237 1.00 11.81 8.23
C PHE A 237 1.23 12.57 9.55
N ARG A 238 1.00 11.90 10.70
CA ARG A 238 1.30 12.46 12.02
C ARG A 238 2.78 12.37 12.38
N ARG A 239 3.53 11.45 11.76
CA ARG A 239 4.94 11.12 12.09
C ARG A 239 5.93 11.57 11.02
N TYR A 240 5.56 11.47 9.75
CA TYR A 240 6.43 11.80 8.61
C TYR A 240 5.89 13.01 7.86
N GLU A 241 6.80 13.77 7.25
CA GLU A 241 6.51 14.92 6.40
C GLU A 241 6.16 14.43 4.99
N HIS A 242 6.99 13.50 4.49
CA HIS A 242 6.77 12.71 3.28
C HIS A 242 5.76 11.61 3.61
N ALA A 243 4.48 11.96 3.51
CA ALA A 243 3.34 11.10 3.78
C ALA A 243 2.10 11.62 3.03
N LEU A 244 1.06 10.80 2.95
CA LEU A 244 -0.21 11.19 2.35
C LEU A 244 -0.88 12.31 3.17
N HIS A 245 -1.64 13.17 2.51
CA HIS A 245 -2.66 13.97 3.19
C HIS A 245 -3.68 13.02 3.86
N PRO A 246 -4.24 13.31 5.06
CA PRO A 246 -5.22 12.45 5.72
C PRO A 246 -6.49 12.15 4.90
N MET A 247 -6.79 12.96 3.89
CA MET A 247 -7.93 12.77 2.98
C MET A 247 -7.62 11.95 1.72
N THR A 248 -6.36 11.57 1.49
CA THR A 248 -6.02 10.67 0.39
C THR A 248 -6.40 9.25 0.81
N ILE A 249 -7.28 8.60 0.05
CA ILE A 249 -7.64 7.19 0.29
C ILE A 249 -6.38 6.36 -0.02
N GLY A 250 -5.83 5.67 0.97
CA GLY A 250 -4.56 4.95 0.81
C GLY A 250 -4.70 3.44 0.97
N VAL A 251 -4.09 2.67 0.07
CA VAL A 251 -3.86 1.22 0.23
C VAL A 251 -2.45 0.83 -0.17
N ILE A 252 -2.05 -0.37 0.22
CA ILE A 252 -0.80 -1.02 -0.20
C ILE A 252 -1.10 -2.45 -0.67
N ILE A 253 -0.57 -2.82 -1.83
CA ILE A 253 -0.65 -4.17 -2.40
C ILE A 253 0.75 -4.78 -2.46
N GLU A 254 0.89 -5.97 -1.88
CA GLU A 254 1.97 -6.90 -2.20
C GLU A 254 1.43 -7.80 -3.34
N THR A 255 1.93 -7.60 -4.55
CA THR A 255 1.41 -8.12 -5.84
C THR A 255 1.61 -9.62 -6.04
N GLY A 256 2.54 -10.20 -5.30
CA GLY A 256 3.01 -11.58 -5.41
C GLY A 256 4.42 -11.66 -4.82
N PHE A 257 5.02 -12.86 -4.80
CA PHE A 257 6.39 -13.02 -4.33
C PHE A 257 7.38 -13.02 -5.50
N ILE A 258 8.32 -12.06 -5.53
CA ILE A 258 9.41 -12.08 -6.51
C ILE A 258 10.30 -13.32 -6.32
N THR A 259 10.30 -13.96 -5.14
CA THR A 259 11.00 -15.23 -4.91
C THR A 259 10.22 -16.47 -5.38
N SER A 260 8.90 -16.37 -5.63
CA SER A 260 8.04 -17.45 -6.15
C SER A 260 8.16 -17.62 -7.67
N PRO A 261 8.55 -18.81 -8.19
CA PRO A 261 8.52 -19.09 -9.63
C PRO A 261 7.12 -19.11 -10.23
N ARG A 262 6.05 -19.19 -9.41
CA ARG A 262 4.66 -19.12 -9.89
C ARG A 262 4.20 -17.68 -10.07
N ASP A 263 4.52 -16.82 -9.11
CA ASP A 263 4.02 -15.45 -9.08
C ASP A 263 4.80 -14.58 -10.06
N ARG A 264 6.14 -14.78 -10.15
CA ARG A 264 7.00 -14.11 -11.15
C ARG A 264 6.50 -14.21 -12.58
N ARG A 265 5.89 -15.34 -12.98
CA ARG A 265 5.34 -15.50 -14.34
C ARG A 265 4.26 -14.47 -14.65
N VAL A 266 3.57 -13.96 -13.64
CA VAL A 266 2.63 -12.84 -13.80
C VAL A 266 3.36 -11.54 -13.53
N ILE A 267 3.82 -11.30 -12.29
CA ILE A 267 4.29 -9.97 -11.88
C ILE A 267 5.55 -9.47 -12.62
N MET A 268 6.36 -10.36 -13.22
CA MET A 268 7.56 -9.98 -14.00
C MET A 268 7.44 -10.25 -15.50
N SER A 269 6.66 -11.25 -15.92
CA SER A 269 6.59 -11.66 -17.34
C SER A 269 5.28 -11.29 -18.03
N GLU A 270 4.26 -10.91 -17.25
CA GLU A 270 2.93 -10.50 -17.72
C GLU A 270 2.40 -9.32 -16.85
N PRO A 271 3.18 -8.21 -16.69
CA PRO A 271 2.81 -7.09 -15.82
C PRO A 271 1.46 -6.45 -16.20
N GLU A 272 1.04 -6.56 -17.46
CA GLU A 272 -0.26 -6.10 -17.97
C GLU A 272 -1.44 -6.78 -17.25
N LYS A 273 -1.28 -8.02 -16.78
CA LYS A 273 -2.33 -8.70 -16.00
C LYS A 273 -2.44 -8.16 -14.58
N ALA A 274 -1.30 -7.80 -13.97
CA ALA A 274 -1.26 -7.17 -12.66
C ALA A 274 -1.85 -5.75 -12.74
N ALA A 275 -1.44 -4.97 -13.75
CA ALA A 275 -1.96 -3.64 -14.02
C ALA A 275 -3.47 -3.64 -14.28
N LYS A 276 -3.95 -4.50 -15.20
CA LYS A 276 -5.40 -4.67 -15.45
C LYS A 276 -6.19 -4.96 -14.18
N GLY A 277 -5.67 -5.81 -13.30
CA GLY A 277 -6.29 -6.10 -12.01
C GLY A 277 -6.42 -4.89 -11.08
N ILE A 278 -5.47 -3.96 -11.14
CA ILE A 278 -5.50 -2.68 -10.41
C ILE A 278 -6.49 -1.71 -11.09
N VAL A 279 -6.45 -1.58 -12.42
CA VAL A 279 -7.33 -0.70 -13.21
C VAL A 279 -8.81 -1.03 -13.01
N GLU A 280 -9.19 -2.32 -13.08
CA GLU A 280 -10.59 -2.73 -12.87
C GLU A 280 -11.10 -2.40 -11.46
N ALA A 281 -10.24 -2.50 -10.43
CA ALA A 281 -10.60 -2.09 -9.07
C ALA A 281 -10.84 -0.57 -8.96
N ILE A 282 -10.03 0.24 -9.65
CA ILE A 282 -10.16 1.71 -9.69
C ILE A 282 -11.46 2.11 -10.39
N LYS A 283 -11.77 1.51 -11.55
CA LYS A 283 -13.01 1.74 -12.29
C LYS A 283 -14.26 1.35 -11.49
N ALA A 284 -14.18 0.23 -10.75
CA ALA A 284 -15.29 -0.27 -9.94
C ALA A 284 -15.54 0.54 -8.64
N PHE A 285 -14.61 1.42 -8.25
CA PHE A 285 -14.71 2.15 -6.99
C PHE A 285 -15.52 3.46 -7.14
N PRO A 286 -16.64 3.65 -6.41
CA PRO A 286 -17.54 4.79 -6.64
C PRO A 286 -16.94 6.19 -6.43
N ILE A 287 -15.78 6.30 -5.79
CA ILE A 287 -15.06 7.57 -5.56
C ILE A 287 -14.12 7.91 -6.73
N THR A 288 -13.80 6.95 -7.58
CA THR A 288 -12.91 7.11 -8.75
C THR A 288 -13.58 6.67 -10.06
N PRO A 289 -14.79 7.16 -10.37
CA PRO A 289 -15.50 6.78 -11.60
C PRO A 289 -14.69 7.17 -12.84
N PRO A 290 -14.79 6.43 -13.96
CA PRO A 290 -14.11 6.77 -15.20
C PRO A 290 -14.41 8.22 -15.64
N PRO A 291 -13.40 9.05 -15.95
CA PRO A 291 -13.60 10.45 -16.35
C PRO A 291 -14.40 10.75 -17.64
N GLY A 292 -15.05 9.74 -18.24
CA GLY A 292 -16.08 9.90 -19.29
C GLY A 292 -17.51 9.52 -18.85
N ASP A 293 -17.68 8.80 -17.74
CA ASP A 293 -18.98 8.31 -17.24
C ASP A 293 -19.64 9.26 -16.23
N SER A 294 -18.98 10.39 -15.93
CA SER A 294 -19.52 11.47 -15.10
C SER A 294 -20.59 12.28 -15.84
N VAL A 295 -21.73 11.62 -16.11
CA VAL A 295 -22.99 12.29 -16.47
C VAL A 295 -23.22 13.40 -15.46
N ALA A 296 -23.38 14.62 -15.97
CA ALA A 296 -23.43 15.84 -15.18
C ALA A 296 -24.27 15.69 -13.90
N VAL A 297 -23.60 15.80 -12.75
CA VAL A 297 -24.25 16.19 -11.50
C VAL A 297 -24.77 17.61 -11.70
N LYS A 298 -25.96 17.72 -12.28
CA LYS A 298 -26.67 18.98 -12.43
C LYS A 298 -26.80 19.59 -11.03
N LYS A 299 -26.10 20.69 -10.80
CA LYS A 299 -26.44 21.60 -9.71
C LYS A 299 -27.84 22.12 -9.99
N ASP A 300 -28.84 21.51 -9.34
CA ASP A 300 -30.24 21.87 -9.50
C ASP A 300 -30.48 23.23 -8.86
N THR A 301 -30.10 24.26 -9.60
CA THR A 301 -30.09 25.64 -9.15
C THR A 301 -31.43 26.22 -9.56
N THR A 302 -32.43 26.00 -8.71
CA THR A 302 -33.80 26.51 -8.86
C THR A 302 -33.85 28.04 -8.70
N GLY A 303 -33.26 28.73 -9.68
CA GLY A 303 -33.33 30.17 -9.84
C GLY A 303 -34.74 30.58 -10.21
N VAL A 304 -35.55 30.93 -9.21
CA VAL A 304 -36.86 31.55 -9.42
C VAL A 304 -36.67 32.95 -10.02
N GLN A 305 -36.69 33.05 -11.35
CA GLN A 305 -36.91 34.32 -12.02
C GLN A 305 -38.41 34.66 -11.94
N LYS A 306 -38.73 35.72 -11.22
CA LYS A 306 -40.05 36.38 -11.28
C LYS A 306 -40.04 37.37 -12.44
N ASP A 307 -40.52 36.95 -13.60
CA ASP A 307 -40.68 37.86 -14.73
C ASP A 307 -41.75 38.93 -14.44
N THR A 308 -41.31 40.18 -14.57
CA THR A 308 -42.13 41.36 -14.32
C THR A 308 -42.76 41.83 -15.62
N THR A 309 -43.89 41.20 -16.00
CA THR A 309 -44.75 41.72 -17.07
C THR A 309 -46.21 41.41 -16.76
N GLY A 310 -46.89 42.35 -16.10
CA GLY A 310 -48.34 42.31 -16.01
C GLY A 310 -48.94 42.78 -17.34
N ILE A 311 -49.60 41.87 -18.07
CA ILE A 311 -50.71 42.13 -18.99
C ILE A 311 -51.57 40.86 -18.99
N VAL A 312 -52.81 40.99 -18.49
CA VAL A 312 -53.85 39.98 -18.69
C VAL A 312 -54.64 40.38 -19.93
N ARG A 313 -54.80 39.47 -20.89
CA ARG A 313 -55.77 39.60 -21.98
C ARG A 313 -56.57 38.31 -22.09
N THR A 314 -57.79 38.34 -21.55
CA THR A 314 -58.84 37.36 -21.82
C THR A 314 -59.62 37.75 -23.08
N PRO A 315 -60.05 36.80 -23.92
CA PRO A 315 -60.81 37.12 -25.13
C PRO A 315 -62.33 37.16 -24.86
N ARG A 316 -62.88 38.37 -24.76
CA ARG A 316 -64.17 38.82 -25.36
C ARG A 316 -64.48 40.26 -24.92
#